data_AF-A0A2E1CVY5-F1
#
_entry.id   AF-A0A2E1CVY5-F1
#
_cell.length_a   1.000
_cell.length_b   1.000
_cell.length_c   1.000
_cell.angle_alpha   90.00
_cell.angle_beta   90.00
_cell.angle_gamma   90.00
#
_symmetry.space_group_name_H-M   'P 1'
#
loop_
_entity.id
_entity.type
_entity.pdbx_description
1 polymer ?
#
loop_
_entity_poly.entity_id
_entity_poly.type
_entity_poly.pdbx_seq_one_letter_code
_entity_poly.pdbx_strand_id
1 'polypeptide(L)'
;MNEFSVTRPVKKRQRQRFFNGETAFAAISEWDKNLEVFGFTKGQFSMVDLLEAVLQKTGPADVVISTWTAASADLSRVESFINKGRMSSALWLVDHSFKSRQPVFCQQLQDTFGADCIRTIATHAKFVLLKNSDWSVVMQTSMNLNQNKRIENFCIADDKELYALFDGLVRDIFDLQPAGVGFDGNGSRRARELDELGTAEKGDFYDVIPAAALLS
;
A
#
# COMPACT_ATOMS: atom_id res chain seq x y z
N MET A 1 -15.02 19.56 -19.87
CA MET A 1 -14.42 18.67 -18.86
C MET A 1 -15.45 18.52 -17.77
N ASN A 2 -15.86 17.29 -17.45
CA ASN A 2 -16.65 17.07 -16.25
C ASN A 2 -15.70 17.22 -15.05
N GLU A 3 -16.00 18.16 -14.16
CA GLU A 3 -15.25 18.32 -12.92
C GLU A 3 -15.78 17.32 -11.90
N PHE A 4 -14.92 16.41 -11.43
CA PHE A 4 -15.28 15.43 -10.41
C PHE A 4 -14.53 15.77 -9.12
N SER A 5 -15.28 15.90 -8.02
CA SER A 5 -14.72 16.00 -6.67
C SER A 5 -15.29 14.89 -5.81
N VAL A 6 -14.43 14.13 -5.14
CA VAL A 6 -14.84 13.14 -4.16
C VAL A 6 -14.69 13.74 -2.77
N THR A 7 -15.79 13.80 -2.02
CA THR A 7 -15.80 14.21 -0.61
C THR A 7 -16.28 13.07 0.25
N ARG A 8 -15.66 12.85 1.41
CA ARG A 8 -16.16 11.95 2.45
C ARG A 8 -16.24 12.66 3.80
N PRO A 9 -17.22 12.33 4.67
CA PRO A 9 -17.20 12.77 6.05
C PRO A 9 -16.03 12.10 6.80
N VAL A 10 -15.37 12.86 7.68
CA VAL A 10 -14.28 12.32 8.51
C VAL A 10 -14.90 11.65 9.74
N LYS A 11 -14.57 10.37 9.96
CA LYS A 11 -14.92 9.65 11.21
C LYS A 11 -14.21 10.28 12.41
N LYS A 12 -14.46 9.79 13.63
CA LYS A 12 -13.77 10.28 14.85
C LYS A 12 -12.24 10.15 14.67
N ARG A 13 -11.54 11.29 14.71
CA ARG A 13 -10.09 11.40 14.46
C ARG A 13 -9.32 11.72 15.74
N GLN A 14 -8.30 10.93 16.04
CA GLN A 14 -7.28 11.23 17.03
C GLN A 14 -6.02 11.82 16.36
N ARG A 15 -5.35 12.76 17.02
CA ARG A 15 -4.16 13.45 16.50
C ARG A 15 -3.01 13.31 17.49
N GLN A 16 -1.86 12.84 17.03
CA GLN A 16 -0.70 12.56 17.88
C GLN A 16 0.61 13.07 17.25
N ARG A 17 1.64 13.27 18.09
CA ARG A 17 3.00 13.62 17.67
C ARG A 17 3.98 12.69 18.40
N PHE A 18 4.82 12.00 17.65
CA PHE A 18 5.78 11.04 18.18
C PHE A 18 7.19 11.55 17.91
N PHE A 19 7.86 12.06 18.94
CA PHE A 19 9.19 12.69 18.82
C PHE A 19 10.22 12.18 19.85
N ASN A 20 9.86 11.24 20.73
CA ASN A 20 10.65 10.82 21.88
C ASN A 20 11.01 9.32 21.88
N GLY A 21 11.05 8.68 20.71
CA GLY A 21 11.43 7.26 20.59
C GLY A 21 10.26 6.28 20.63
N GLU A 22 9.03 6.76 20.45
CA GLU A 22 7.82 5.95 20.50
C GLU A 22 7.77 4.94 19.32
N THR A 23 7.23 3.75 19.58
CA THR A 23 7.09 2.68 18.57
C THR A 23 5.82 2.86 17.72
N ALA A 24 5.78 2.19 16.57
CA ALA A 24 4.56 2.10 15.75
C ALA A 24 3.36 1.54 16.54
N PHE A 25 3.58 0.55 17.42
CA PHE A 25 2.53 -0.03 18.26
C PHE A 25 1.95 1.00 19.25
N ALA A 26 2.82 1.75 19.94
CA ALA A 26 2.40 2.83 20.82
C ALA A 26 1.64 3.92 20.03
N ALA A 27 2.05 4.17 18.79
CA ALA A 27 1.42 5.17 17.94
C ALA A 27 -0.02 4.84 17.54
N ILE A 28 -0.42 3.57 17.63
CA ILE A 28 -1.77 3.12 17.26
C ILE A 28 -2.49 2.44 18.43
N SER A 29 -2.03 2.60 19.67
CA SER A 29 -2.55 1.85 20.82
C SER A 29 -4.06 2.00 20.97
N GLU A 30 -4.56 3.23 20.83
CA GLU A 30 -5.97 3.62 20.92
C GLU A 30 -6.73 3.52 19.60
N TRP A 31 -6.06 3.11 18.51
CA TRP A 31 -6.73 2.89 17.23
C TRP A 31 -7.57 1.61 17.28
N ASP A 32 -8.80 1.73 16.78
CA ASP A 32 -9.82 0.68 16.75
C ASP A 32 -10.86 0.95 15.63
N LYS A 33 -11.91 0.14 15.56
CA LYS A 33 -13.01 0.20 14.59
C LYS A 33 -13.57 1.59 14.44
N ASN A 34 -13.79 1.99 13.18
CA ASN A 34 -14.36 3.30 12.83
C ASN A 34 -13.60 4.51 13.38
N LEU A 35 -12.35 4.34 13.83
CA LEU A 35 -11.46 5.41 14.25
C LEU A 35 -10.40 5.68 13.19
N GLU A 36 -10.00 6.95 13.15
CA GLU A 36 -8.85 7.41 12.38
C GLU A 36 -7.77 7.95 13.33
N VAL A 37 -6.54 7.50 13.17
CA VAL A 37 -5.37 8.05 13.85
C VAL A 37 -4.51 8.77 12.84
N PHE A 38 -4.24 10.05 13.09
CA PHE A 38 -3.28 10.84 12.34
C PHE A 38 -2.09 11.21 13.22
N GLY A 39 -0.88 11.07 12.70
CA GLY A 39 0.31 11.41 13.44
C GLY A 39 1.51 11.81 12.60
N PHE A 40 2.51 12.32 13.30
CA PHE A 40 3.84 12.57 12.76
C PHE A 40 4.86 11.70 13.49
N THR A 41 5.82 11.19 12.74
CA THR A 41 7.04 10.55 13.23
C THR A 41 8.24 11.31 12.66
N LYS A 42 9.41 11.22 13.29
CA LYS A 42 10.68 11.73 12.76
C LYS A 42 11.69 10.62 12.45
N GLY A 43 11.19 9.43 12.14
CA GLY A 43 11.96 8.26 11.76
C GLY A 43 12.18 7.22 12.86
N GLN A 44 11.39 7.27 13.95
CA GLN A 44 11.40 6.25 15.01
C GLN A 44 10.87 4.90 14.53
N PHE A 45 9.97 4.92 13.55
CA PHE A 45 9.40 3.73 12.93
C PHE A 45 9.13 4.02 11.45
N SER A 46 9.05 2.95 10.67
CA SER A 46 8.85 2.94 9.22
C SER A 46 7.42 2.53 8.83
N MET A 47 7.13 2.54 7.53
CA MET A 47 5.87 2.00 6.99
C MET A 47 5.67 0.52 7.37
N VAL A 48 6.71 -0.31 7.29
CA VAL A 48 6.62 -1.74 7.65
C VAL A 48 6.34 -1.93 9.13
N ASP A 49 6.88 -1.08 10.01
CA ASP A 49 6.58 -1.15 11.44
C ASP A 49 5.11 -0.82 11.74
N LEU A 50 4.54 0.17 11.04
CA LEU A 50 3.11 0.46 11.13
C LEU A 50 2.28 -0.70 10.60
N LEU A 51 2.68 -1.31 9.47
CA LEU A 51 1.98 -2.47 8.90
C LEU A 51 1.97 -3.63 9.88
N GLU A 52 3.10 -3.93 10.51
CA GLU A 52 3.19 -4.97 11.53
C GLU A 52 2.29 -4.69 12.72
N ALA A 53 2.28 -3.45 13.23
CA ALA A 53 1.43 -3.05 14.34
C ALA A 53 -0.06 -3.17 13.99
N VAL A 54 -0.45 -2.82 12.76
CA VAL A 54 -1.83 -2.98 12.29
C VAL A 54 -2.19 -4.46 12.19
N LEU A 55 -1.37 -5.29 11.56
CA LEU A 55 -1.61 -6.74 11.45
C LEU A 55 -1.74 -7.44 12.82
N GLN A 56 -0.99 -6.99 13.83
CA GLN A 56 -1.14 -7.48 15.20
C GLN A 56 -2.51 -7.16 15.82
N LYS A 57 -3.14 -6.05 15.43
CA LYS A 57 -4.48 -5.67 15.89
C LYS A 57 -5.59 -6.30 15.06
N THR A 58 -5.42 -6.37 13.74
CA THR A 58 -6.48 -6.76 12.80
C THR A 58 -6.54 -8.27 12.55
N GLY A 59 -5.45 -8.99 12.81
CA GLY A 59 -5.25 -10.35 12.35
C GLY A 59 -4.85 -10.43 10.86
N PRO A 60 -4.76 -11.66 10.31
CA PRO A 60 -4.36 -11.88 8.92
C PRO A 60 -5.25 -11.14 7.91
N ALA A 61 -4.66 -10.64 6.83
CA ALA A 61 -5.36 -9.84 5.84
C ALA A 61 -4.73 -9.94 4.45
N ASP A 62 -5.53 -9.62 3.44
CA ASP A 62 -5.06 -9.28 2.10
C ASP A 62 -4.51 -7.85 2.11
N VAL A 63 -3.34 -7.65 1.49
CA VAL A 63 -2.61 -6.39 1.57
C VAL A 63 -2.26 -5.83 0.20
N VAL A 64 -2.47 -4.53 0.02
CA VAL A 64 -1.92 -3.77 -1.11
C VAL A 64 -0.91 -2.76 -0.60
N ILE A 65 0.28 -2.70 -1.17
CA ILE A 65 1.34 -1.77 -0.80
C ILE A 65 1.64 -0.85 -1.99
N SER A 66 1.40 0.45 -1.80
CA SER A 66 1.85 1.49 -2.72
C SER A 66 3.06 2.22 -2.17
N THR A 67 4.15 2.29 -2.94
CA THR A 67 5.36 3.02 -2.54
C THR A 67 6.14 3.50 -3.77
N TRP A 68 6.89 4.59 -3.63
CA TRP A 68 7.76 5.06 -4.73
C TRP A 68 9.07 4.27 -4.84
N THR A 69 9.51 3.67 -3.72
CA THR A 69 10.70 2.81 -3.66
C THR A 69 10.61 1.89 -2.45
N ALA A 70 11.33 0.77 -2.48
CA ALA A 70 11.52 -0.13 -1.35
C ALA A 70 13.00 -0.40 -1.08
N ALA A 71 13.32 -0.89 0.13
CA ALA A 71 14.63 -1.42 0.47
C ALA A 71 14.55 -2.92 0.77
N SER A 72 15.61 -3.67 0.45
CA SER A 72 15.65 -5.13 0.58
C SER A 72 15.26 -5.65 1.97
N ALA A 73 15.74 -5.00 3.04
CA ALA A 73 15.41 -5.40 4.41
C ALA A 73 13.91 -5.33 4.71
N ASP A 74 13.21 -4.31 4.20
CA ASP A 74 11.77 -4.15 4.40
C ASP A 74 10.96 -5.09 3.49
N LEU A 75 11.45 -5.40 2.28
CA LEU A 75 10.86 -6.45 1.44
C LEU A 75 10.90 -7.82 2.14
N SER A 76 12.05 -8.19 2.72
CA SER A 76 12.18 -9.43 3.49
C SER A 76 11.30 -9.47 4.74
N ARG A 77 10.98 -8.31 5.34
CA ARG A 77 10.01 -8.24 6.44
C ARG A 77 8.59 -8.52 5.97
N VAL A 78 8.17 -7.95 4.83
CA VAL A 78 6.86 -8.22 4.24
C VAL A 78 6.73 -9.69 3.85
N GLU A 79 7.75 -10.27 3.23
CA GLU A 79 7.83 -11.71 2.94
C GLU A 79 7.66 -12.55 4.22
N SER A 80 8.33 -12.17 5.31
CA SER A 80 8.20 -12.85 6.60
C SER A 80 6.76 -12.81 7.15
N PHE A 81 5.99 -11.75 6.88
CA PHE A 81 4.59 -11.67 7.30
C PHE A 81 3.72 -12.70 6.57
N ILE A 82 3.95 -12.92 5.28
CA ILE A 82 3.28 -13.98 4.52
C ILE A 82 3.67 -15.35 5.06
N ASN A 83 4.97 -15.62 5.22
CA ASN A 83 5.47 -16.89 5.73
C ASN A 83 4.95 -17.25 7.14
N LYS A 84 4.63 -16.23 7.95
CA LYS A 84 4.04 -16.39 9.29
C LYS A 84 2.51 -16.45 9.29
N GLY A 85 1.87 -16.48 8.12
CA GLY A 85 0.41 -16.49 7.98
C GLY A 85 -0.26 -15.20 8.45
N ARG A 86 0.47 -14.08 8.54
CA ARG A 86 -0.09 -12.77 8.91
C ARG A 86 -0.60 -12.01 7.69
N MET A 87 -0.22 -12.39 6.48
CA MET A 87 -0.71 -11.80 5.25
C MET A 87 -1.17 -12.93 4.31
N SER A 88 -2.38 -12.82 3.80
CA SER A 88 -2.99 -13.79 2.90
C SER A 88 -2.67 -13.54 1.43
N SER A 89 -2.24 -12.33 1.09
CA SER A 89 -1.80 -11.91 -0.25
C SER A 89 -1.05 -10.59 -0.15
N ALA A 90 -0.30 -10.25 -1.21
CA ALA A 90 0.36 -8.95 -1.34
C ALA A 90 0.33 -8.47 -2.80
N LEU A 91 -0.34 -7.34 -3.05
CA LEU A 91 -0.25 -6.62 -4.31
C LEU A 91 0.64 -5.38 -4.15
N TRP A 92 1.31 -5.02 -5.24
CA TRP A 92 2.31 -3.97 -5.27
C TRP A 92 1.99 -2.94 -6.35
N LEU A 93 1.85 -1.69 -5.94
CA LEU A 93 1.78 -0.55 -6.83
C LEU A 93 3.03 0.31 -6.62
N VAL A 94 3.96 0.28 -7.56
CA VAL A 94 5.21 1.03 -7.42
C VAL A 94 5.44 2.00 -8.56
N ASP A 95 6.28 2.99 -8.31
CA ASP A 95 6.55 3.97 -9.35
C ASP A 95 7.30 3.33 -10.54
N HIS A 96 6.92 3.71 -11.76
CA HIS A 96 7.55 3.20 -12.97
C HIS A 96 9.07 3.46 -13.05
N SER A 97 9.58 4.53 -12.43
CA SER A 97 11.01 4.79 -12.38
C SER A 97 11.77 3.90 -11.38
N PHE A 98 11.08 3.05 -10.61
CA PHE A 98 11.72 2.23 -9.58
C PHE A 98 12.72 1.22 -10.18
N LYS A 99 12.39 0.56 -11.30
CA LYS A 99 13.30 -0.40 -11.96
C LYS A 99 14.60 0.24 -12.46
N SER A 100 14.54 1.45 -13.01
CA SER A 100 15.76 2.12 -13.46
C SER A 100 16.65 2.55 -12.30
N ARG A 101 16.05 2.95 -11.17
CA ARG A 101 16.78 3.41 -9.98
C ARG A 101 17.33 2.26 -9.14
N GLN A 102 16.58 1.17 -9.01
CA GLN A 102 16.84 0.07 -8.08
C GLN A 102 16.49 -1.29 -8.70
N PRO A 103 17.17 -1.70 -9.80
CA PRO A 103 16.82 -2.92 -10.54
C PRO A 103 16.92 -4.19 -9.69
N VAL A 104 17.90 -4.25 -8.78
CA VAL A 104 18.10 -5.40 -7.87
C VAL A 104 16.89 -5.60 -6.94
N PHE A 105 16.32 -4.52 -6.41
CA PHE A 105 15.15 -4.60 -5.53
C PHE A 105 13.88 -4.94 -6.30
N CYS A 106 13.78 -4.51 -7.56
CA CYS A 106 12.68 -4.88 -8.43
C CYS A 106 12.74 -6.36 -8.84
N GLN A 107 13.95 -6.92 -8.99
CA GLN A 107 14.13 -8.35 -9.19
C GLN A 107 13.72 -9.13 -7.95
N GLN A 108 14.21 -8.74 -6.76
CA GLN A 108 13.79 -9.35 -5.50
C GLN A 108 12.26 -9.32 -5.33
N LEU A 109 11.61 -8.21 -5.66
CA LEU A 109 10.15 -8.09 -5.59
C LEU A 109 9.45 -9.10 -6.51
N GLN A 110 9.93 -9.27 -7.75
CA GLN A 110 9.38 -10.25 -8.69
C GLN A 110 9.64 -11.68 -8.23
N ASP A 111 10.84 -11.98 -7.73
CA ASP A 111 11.21 -13.32 -7.26
C ASP A 111 10.38 -13.74 -6.04
N THR A 112 10.05 -12.79 -5.16
CA THR A 112 9.33 -13.06 -3.90
C THR A 112 7.81 -13.08 -4.07
N PHE A 113 7.23 -12.22 -4.92
CA PHE A 113 5.77 -12.04 -5.01
C PHE A 113 5.19 -12.37 -6.38
N GLY A 114 6.01 -12.67 -7.37
CA GLY A 114 5.58 -12.89 -8.75
C GLY A 114 5.28 -11.60 -9.51
N ALA A 115 5.51 -11.61 -10.82
CA ALA A 115 5.27 -10.45 -11.69
C ALA A 115 3.79 -10.04 -11.77
N ASP A 116 2.87 -10.98 -11.55
CA ASP A 116 1.42 -10.76 -11.61
C ASP A 116 0.91 -9.87 -10.48
N CYS A 117 1.60 -9.87 -9.34
CA CYS A 117 1.24 -9.05 -8.19
C CYS A 117 1.78 -7.62 -8.24
N ILE A 118 2.50 -7.27 -9.30
CA ILE A 118 3.20 -5.99 -9.39
C ILE A 118 2.62 -5.20 -10.55
N ARG A 119 2.30 -3.93 -10.30
CA ARG A 119 2.02 -2.93 -11.33
C ARG A 119 2.84 -1.68 -11.12
N THR A 120 3.15 -1.02 -12.24
CA THR A 120 3.92 0.23 -12.21
C THR A 120 3.18 1.35 -12.90
N ILE A 121 3.14 2.51 -12.26
CA ILE A 121 2.56 3.73 -12.83
C ILE A 121 3.34 4.94 -12.31
N ALA A 122 3.19 6.11 -12.92
CA ALA A 122 3.75 7.34 -12.34
C ALA A 122 2.97 7.72 -11.07
N THR A 123 3.44 7.26 -9.90
CA THR A 123 2.80 7.51 -8.61
C THR A 123 3.82 7.95 -7.56
N HIS A 124 3.44 8.94 -6.76
CA HIS A 124 4.14 9.29 -5.53
C HIS A 124 3.29 9.01 -4.28
N ALA A 125 2.12 8.39 -4.45
CA ALA A 125 1.25 8.02 -3.35
C ALA A 125 1.86 6.84 -2.58
N LYS A 126 1.93 6.95 -1.25
CA LYS A 126 2.27 5.81 -0.41
C LYS A 126 1.11 5.50 0.51
N PHE A 127 0.65 4.28 0.40
CA PHE A 127 -0.44 3.78 1.20
C PHE A 127 -0.35 2.27 1.33
N VAL A 128 -0.98 1.74 2.37
CA VAL A 128 -1.19 0.32 2.55
C VAL A 128 -2.68 0.09 2.77
N LEU A 129 -3.25 -0.83 2.02
CA LEU A 129 -4.62 -1.29 2.22
C LEU A 129 -4.58 -2.65 2.90
N LEU A 130 -5.41 -2.86 3.91
CA LEU A 130 -5.62 -4.18 4.50
C LEU A 130 -7.10 -4.53 4.52
N LYS A 131 -7.42 -5.76 4.10
CA LYS A 131 -8.78 -6.29 4.10
C LYS A 131 -8.82 -7.68 4.69
N ASN A 132 -9.78 -7.90 5.59
CA ASN A 132 -10.22 -9.24 5.99
C ASN A 132 -11.73 -9.24 6.25
N SER A 133 -12.24 -10.29 6.89
CA SER A 133 -13.66 -10.44 7.24
C SER A 133 -14.19 -9.26 8.07
N ASP A 134 -13.35 -8.69 8.92
CA ASP A 134 -13.76 -7.72 9.92
C ASP A 134 -13.31 -6.30 9.60
N TRP A 135 -12.14 -6.14 8.99
CA TRP A 135 -11.43 -4.87 8.86
C TRP A 135 -11.36 -4.38 7.40
N SER A 136 -11.42 -3.07 7.22
CA SER A 136 -11.18 -2.39 5.94
C SER A 136 -10.32 -1.17 6.19
N VAL A 137 -9.01 -1.39 6.18
CA VAL A 137 -8.04 -0.44 6.72
C VAL A 137 -7.31 0.27 5.60
N VAL A 138 -7.20 1.59 5.74
CA VAL A 138 -6.37 2.42 4.88
C VAL A 138 -5.30 3.07 5.74
N MET A 139 -4.04 2.76 5.42
CA MET A 139 -2.87 3.46 5.93
C MET A 139 -2.36 4.39 4.85
N GLN A 140 -2.38 5.71 5.06
CA GLN A 140 -1.73 6.68 4.20
C GLN A 140 -0.48 7.20 4.88
N THR A 141 0.60 7.39 4.14
CA THR A 141 1.86 7.88 4.72
C THR A 141 2.69 8.63 3.69
N SER A 142 3.58 9.50 4.17
CA SER A 142 4.63 10.10 3.35
C SER A 142 5.88 9.20 3.25
N MET A 143 5.98 8.19 4.12
CA MET A 143 7.09 7.22 4.14
C MET A 143 7.10 6.37 2.88
N ASN A 144 8.29 6.06 2.37
CA ASN A 144 8.47 4.93 1.46
C ASN A 144 8.65 3.62 2.27
N LEU A 145 8.65 2.47 1.58
CA LEU A 145 8.95 1.16 2.18
C LEU A 145 10.46 0.98 2.43
N ASN A 146 11.04 1.90 3.20
CA ASN A 146 12.41 1.91 3.67
C ASN A 146 12.52 2.69 4.99
N GLN A 147 13.70 2.71 5.60
CA GLN A 147 13.95 3.55 6.75
C GLN A 147 14.00 5.04 6.36
N ASN A 148 13.05 5.84 6.88
CA ASN A 148 12.97 7.28 6.64
C ASN A 148 13.36 8.05 7.91
N LYS A 149 14.63 8.44 8.05
CA LYS A 149 15.12 9.30 9.16
C LYS A 149 14.75 10.77 8.96
N ARG A 150 13.48 11.04 8.69
CA ARG A 150 12.90 12.37 8.39
C ARG A 150 11.56 12.53 9.10
N ILE A 151 11.06 13.76 9.17
CA ILE A 151 9.68 14.00 9.59
C ILE A 151 8.76 13.47 8.51
N GLU A 152 7.87 12.57 8.91
CA GLU A 152 6.92 11.88 8.06
C GLU A 152 5.54 11.92 8.74
N ASN A 153 4.48 12.03 7.94
CA ASN A 153 3.11 11.95 8.43
C ASN A 153 2.51 10.59 8.09
N PHE A 154 1.58 10.14 8.92
CA PHE A 154 0.77 8.96 8.65
C PHE A 154 -0.67 9.16 9.10
N CYS A 155 -1.57 8.41 8.48
CA CYS A 155 -2.98 8.33 8.81
C CYS A 155 -3.41 6.87 8.70
N ILE A 156 -4.10 6.33 9.70
CA ILE A 156 -4.65 4.97 9.67
C ILE A 156 -6.12 5.05 10.00
N ALA A 157 -6.97 4.50 9.14
CA ALA A 157 -8.41 4.50 9.31
C ALA A 157 -8.98 3.09 9.08
N ASP A 158 -9.89 2.65 9.94
CA ASP A 158 -10.83 1.57 9.61
C ASP A 158 -12.08 2.19 8.97
N ASP A 159 -12.12 2.18 7.65
CA ASP A 159 -13.11 2.91 6.86
C ASP A 159 -13.37 2.22 5.51
N LYS A 160 -14.53 1.58 5.39
CA LYS A 160 -14.95 0.85 4.19
C LYS A 160 -15.08 1.75 2.97
N GLU A 161 -15.58 2.98 3.13
CA GLU A 161 -15.76 3.90 2.00
C GLU A 161 -14.41 4.41 1.50
N LEU A 162 -13.54 4.82 2.42
CA LEU A 162 -12.18 5.22 2.07
C LEU A 162 -11.40 4.06 1.44
N TYR A 163 -11.52 2.85 2.01
CA TYR A 163 -10.91 1.65 1.45
C TYR A 163 -11.36 1.42 0.00
N ALA A 164 -12.67 1.44 -0.26
CA ALA A 164 -13.21 1.22 -1.59
C ALA A 164 -12.69 2.23 -2.63
N LEU A 165 -12.46 3.49 -2.23
CA LEU A 165 -11.87 4.50 -3.12
C LEU A 165 -10.43 4.17 -3.52
N PHE A 166 -9.59 3.77 -2.56
CA PHE A 166 -8.20 3.39 -2.85
C PHE A 166 -8.12 2.06 -3.60
N ASP A 167 -8.94 1.09 -3.22
CA ASP A 167 -9.02 -0.21 -3.86
C ASP A 167 -9.51 -0.08 -5.31
N GLY A 168 -10.49 0.80 -5.59
CA GLY A 168 -10.91 1.12 -6.95
C GLY A 168 -9.77 1.66 -7.82
N LEU A 169 -8.97 2.60 -7.31
CA LEU A 169 -7.77 3.08 -8.02
C LEU A 169 -6.78 1.95 -8.33
N VAL A 170 -6.52 1.07 -7.36
CA VAL A 170 -5.62 -0.06 -7.55
C VAL A 170 -6.17 -0.97 -8.65
N ARG A 171 -7.46 -1.27 -8.64
CA ARG A 171 -8.12 -2.09 -9.65
C ARG A 171 -8.04 -1.46 -11.04
N ASP A 172 -8.38 -0.19 -11.18
CA ASP A 172 -8.30 0.52 -12.46
C ASP A 172 -6.89 0.36 -13.11
N ILE A 173 -5.84 0.43 -12.30
CA ILE A 173 -4.45 0.26 -12.76
C ILE A 173 -4.14 -1.19 -13.12
N PHE A 174 -4.63 -2.15 -12.33
CA PHE A 174 -4.41 -3.58 -12.58
C PHE A 174 -5.19 -4.10 -13.78
N ASP A 175 -6.36 -3.54 -14.07
CA ASP A 175 -7.17 -3.86 -15.24
C ASP A 175 -6.56 -3.27 -16.53
N LEU A 176 -6.01 -2.06 -16.41
CA LEU A 176 -5.35 -1.39 -17.53
C LEU A 176 -4.06 -2.08 -17.98
N GLN A 177 -3.38 -2.77 -17.06
CA GLN A 177 -2.08 -3.38 -17.28
C GLN A 177 -2.18 -4.90 -17.22
N PRO A 178 -1.92 -5.64 -18.33
CA PRO A 178 -1.97 -7.10 -18.32
C PRO A 178 -1.10 -7.73 -17.23
N ALA A 179 -1.51 -8.91 -16.75
CA ALA A 179 -0.71 -9.73 -15.85
C ALA A 179 0.71 -9.96 -16.40
N GLY A 180 1.69 -10.03 -15.50
CA GLY A 180 3.10 -10.17 -15.84
C GLY A 180 3.80 -8.93 -16.40
N VAL A 181 3.07 -7.86 -16.80
CA VAL A 181 3.71 -6.66 -17.37
C VAL A 181 4.52 -5.87 -16.34
N GLY A 182 4.22 -6.01 -15.05
CA GLY A 182 5.03 -5.55 -13.91
C GLY A 182 5.95 -4.36 -14.20
N PHE A 183 7.23 -4.65 -14.42
CA PHE A 183 8.27 -3.66 -14.72
C PHE A 183 8.71 -3.62 -16.19
N ASP A 184 7.99 -4.23 -17.12
CA ASP A 184 8.36 -4.37 -18.54
C ASP A 184 7.74 -3.30 -19.45
N GLY A 185 7.11 -2.27 -18.86
CA GLY A 185 6.66 -1.07 -19.56
C GLY A 185 7.72 0.04 -19.63
N ASN A 186 7.81 0.74 -20.76
CA ASN A 186 8.63 1.96 -20.88
C ASN A 186 7.87 3.21 -20.38
N GLY A 187 8.59 4.30 -20.12
CA GLY A 187 8.00 5.53 -19.57
C GLY A 187 6.87 6.13 -20.43
N SER A 188 6.97 6.05 -21.76
CA SER A 188 5.92 6.56 -22.66
C SER A 188 4.62 5.78 -22.57
N ARG A 189 4.71 4.45 -22.41
CA ARG A 189 3.55 3.59 -22.17
C ARG A 189 2.92 3.92 -20.82
N ARG A 190 3.72 4.07 -19.76
CA ARG A 190 3.23 4.40 -18.42
C ARG A 190 2.57 5.77 -18.32
N ALA A 191 3.04 6.74 -19.10
CA ALA A 191 2.40 8.05 -19.21
C ALA A 191 1.01 7.93 -19.85
N ARG A 192 0.88 7.18 -20.95
CA ARG A 192 -0.41 6.95 -21.60
C ARG A 192 -1.39 6.23 -20.68
N GLU A 193 -0.93 5.18 -19.99
CA GLU A 193 -1.78 4.44 -19.04
C GLU A 193 -2.26 5.35 -17.90
N LEU A 194 -1.43 6.30 -17.43
CA LEU A 194 -1.87 7.31 -16.47
C LEU A 194 -2.95 8.23 -17.04
N ASP A 195 -2.80 8.70 -18.29
CA ASP A 195 -3.79 9.55 -18.96
C ASP A 195 -5.13 8.84 -19.22
N GLU A 196 -5.11 7.51 -19.33
CA GLU A 196 -6.30 6.68 -19.52
C GLU A 196 -7.07 6.43 -18.20
N LEU A 197 -6.48 6.66 -17.03
CA LEU A 197 -7.18 6.53 -15.75
C LEU A 197 -8.37 7.50 -15.66
N GLY A 198 -9.53 6.98 -15.25
CA GLY A 198 -10.77 7.75 -15.15
C GLY A 198 -11.48 8.00 -16.48
N THR A 199 -11.01 7.41 -17.59
CA THR A 199 -11.67 7.49 -18.90
C THR A 199 -12.56 6.28 -19.23
N ALA A 200 -12.41 5.16 -18.51
CA ALA A 200 -13.20 3.94 -18.67
C ALA A 200 -14.49 3.95 -17.81
N GLU A 201 -15.52 3.25 -18.28
CA GLU A 201 -16.72 2.98 -17.45
C GLU A 201 -16.34 2.09 -16.26
N LYS A 202 -16.84 2.43 -15.06
CA LYS A 202 -16.58 1.67 -13.84
C LYS A 202 -17.17 0.26 -13.96
N GLY A 203 -16.32 -0.75 -14.10
CA GLY A 203 -16.71 -2.15 -14.02
C GLY A 203 -16.67 -2.65 -12.57
N ASP A 204 -17.47 -3.68 -12.29
CA ASP A 204 -17.33 -4.50 -11.09
C ASP A 204 -16.42 -5.69 -11.42
N PHE A 205 -15.25 -5.88 -10.77
CA PHE A 205 -14.69 -7.24 -10.57
C PHE A 205 -13.51 -7.37 -9.60
N TYR A 206 -13.33 -8.59 -9.08
CA TYR A 206 -12.35 -9.12 -8.11
C TYR A 206 -11.54 -10.27 -8.71
N ASP A 207 -10.25 -10.38 -8.35
CA ASP A 207 -9.59 -11.64 -7.92
C ASP A 207 -8.25 -11.32 -7.23
N VAL A 208 -8.15 -11.63 -5.93
CA VAL A 208 -6.91 -11.51 -5.14
C VAL A 208 -6.16 -12.84 -5.23
N ILE A 209 -4.88 -12.80 -5.62
CA ILE A 209 -4.06 -14.01 -5.76
C ILE A 209 -3.69 -14.54 -4.35
N PRO A 210 -4.01 -15.79 -3.99
CA PRO A 210 -3.67 -16.36 -2.70
C PRO A 210 -2.16 -16.43 -2.47
N ALA A 211 -1.70 -16.15 -1.24
CA ALA A 211 -0.30 -16.21 -0.83
C ALA A 211 0.41 -17.53 -1.19
N ALA A 212 -0.31 -18.65 -1.16
CA ALA A 212 0.22 -19.95 -1.54
C ALA A 212 0.67 -20.01 -3.02
N ALA A 213 0.08 -19.19 -3.89
CA ALA A 213 0.47 -19.03 -5.30
C ALA A 213 1.56 -17.97 -5.50
N LEU A 214 1.86 -17.15 -4.48
CA LEU A 214 2.95 -16.14 -4.53
C LEU A 214 4.32 -16.74 -4.19
N LEU A 215 4.33 -17.84 -3.44
CA LEU A 215 5.54 -18.41 -2.81
C LEU A 215 5.89 -19.82 -3.34
N SER A 216 5.22 -20.29 -4.39
CA SER A 216 5.54 -21.54 -5.10
C SER A 216 6.55 -21.31 -6.21
#